data_AF-A0A2E7TX60-F1
#
_entry.id   AF-A0A2E7TX60-F1
#
_cell.length_a   1.000
_cell.length_b   1.000
_cell.length_c   1.000
_cell.angle_alpha   90.00
_cell.angle_beta   90.00
_cell.angle_gamma   90.00
#
_symmetry.space_group_name_H-M   'P 1'
#
loop_
_entity.id
_entity.type
_entity.pdbx_description
1 polymer ?
#
loop_
_entity_poly.entity_id
_entity_poly.type
_entity_poly.pdbx_seq_one_letter_code
_entity_poly.pdbx_strand_id
1 'polypeptide(L)'
;MRTSMLIGYTLVVLAISAALGGCTGPKDLASLPVYNEGFQRAYFDAQNHLAKGDLDLAYTSFLACLDMQPEERALYFDLAKIDLQREQYESVVNHLNPVLEDDGNHRWAHEYRAEALIALGNTESALEDLMWVVQERAGDLDWIYEWSMKLADSGEPAAALALCDAYEAQTPGDPDVCLQRLYFLELLGDYETIYHELEEAVAEFPDIAEFKLQWAQMLRATGQEEAALAALLEVVKDDPSNGIAQLDLAHLYTALNEINRAQEALLIAFSSQDVFAEEKREILVQYLQIASVDPGLDTMVEALLEAALGQHPKSADLHMLAADFEQGQGRTEAAIVHAEAAIEANPADPFAWTNLIALDADMDRTADMLSHASRALDLFPLDANFAYYAAIAALDLRDFSAAINVLERGLGVILDAPEMAGVMHGLLGDALHEIGEPTRAFEAYEKSLERLPDNITVINNYAYYLAEANENLPRALELSTRLMELAPMEPNFMDTHAWALYKNGQYPEALDFITQALFQSENQGPAFWEHDGDIRLAMRDAAGAVVSWQRAIEAGGDADELNTKIQANQ
;
A
#
# COMPACT_ATOMS: atom_id res chain seq x y z
N MET A 1 -11.75 32.42 24.28
CA MET A 1 -12.60 33.56 24.73
C MET A 1 -12.67 34.62 23.62
N ARG A 2 -13.58 34.48 22.65
CA ARG A 2 -13.96 35.57 21.71
C ARG A 2 -15.27 35.22 20.97
N THR A 3 -16.18 34.49 21.63
CA THR A 3 -17.45 34.00 21.07
C THR A 3 -18.67 34.62 21.75
N SER A 4 -18.56 35.87 22.25
CA SER A 4 -19.61 36.47 23.09
C SER A 4 -19.92 37.95 22.78
N MET A 5 -19.55 38.46 21.60
CA MET A 5 -19.81 39.86 21.23
C MET A 5 -20.66 40.07 19.95
N LEU A 6 -21.25 39.02 19.36
CA LEU A 6 -22.05 39.17 18.12
C LEU A 6 -23.58 39.27 18.32
N ILE A 7 -24.11 39.05 19.52
CA ILE A 7 -25.58 38.97 19.74
C ILE A 7 -26.21 40.37 19.95
N GLY A 8 -25.41 41.43 20.08
CA GLY A 8 -25.89 42.80 20.30
C GLY A 8 -25.92 43.71 19.06
N TYR A 9 -25.44 43.26 17.89
CA TYR A 9 -25.28 44.12 16.70
C TYR A 9 -26.32 43.87 15.60
N THR A 10 -27.07 42.78 15.63
CA THR A 10 -27.91 42.33 14.50
C THR A 10 -29.25 43.06 14.34
N LEU A 11 -29.67 43.89 15.31
CA LEU A 11 -30.88 44.73 15.17
C LEU A 11 -30.61 46.10 14.52
N VAL A 12 -29.36 46.43 14.20
CA VAL A 12 -28.97 47.74 13.61
C VAL A 12 -28.35 47.60 12.20
N VAL A 13 -28.11 46.39 11.70
CA VAL A 13 -27.35 46.18 10.45
C VAL A 13 -28.21 46.24 9.17
N LEU A 14 -29.54 46.20 9.25
CA LEU A 14 -30.42 46.51 8.10
C LEU A 14 -30.35 47.97 7.63
N ALA A 15 -29.54 48.82 8.28
CA ALA A 15 -29.30 50.21 7.89
C ALA A 15 -27.82 50.55 7.58
N ILE A 16 -26.87 49.60 7.65
CA ILE A 16 -25.43 49.93 7.59
C ILE A 16 -24.70 49.42 6.33
N SER A 17 -25.28 48.53 5.52
CA SER A 17 -24.69 48.21 4.20
C SER A 17 -24.79 49.35 3.17
N ALA A 18 -25.60 50.37 3.41
CA ALA A 18 -25.74 51.55 2.54
C ALA A 18 -25.08 52.84 3.10
N ALA A 19 -24.34 52.77 4.21
CA ALA A 19 -23.94 53.97 4.96
C ALA A 19 -22.46 54.00 5.36
N LEU A 20 -21.56 53.85 4.40
CA LEU A 20 -20.20 54.40 4.49
C LEU A 20 -19.99 55.42 3.38
N GLY A 21 -20.71 56.54 3.49
CA GLY A 21 -20.53 57.70 2.62
C GLY A 21 -21.82 58.47 2.34
N GLY A 22 -22.38 59.18 3.33
CA GLY A 22 -23.19 60.37 2.99
C GLY A 22 -24.53 60.60 3.68
N CYS A 23 -25.03 59.77 4.59
CA CYS A 23 -26.30 60.08 5.27
C CYS A 23 -26.07 61.04 6.45
N THR A 24 -26.45 62.31 6.30
CA THR A 24 -26.31 63.35 7.34
C THR A 24 -27.61 64.09 7.68
N GLY A 25 -28.78 63.64 7.18
CA GLY A 25 -30.05 64.29 7.49
C GLY A 25 -31.27 63.36 7.68
N PRO A 26 -32.34 63.83 8.35
CA PRO A 26 -33.61 63.08 8.55
C PRO A 26 -34.34 62.69 7.26
N LYS A 27 -34.00 63.31 6.12
CA LYS A 27 -34.53 62.94 4.80
C LYS A 27 -33.94 61.64 4.27
N ASP A 28 -32.71 61.31 4.67
CA ASP A 28 -32.00 60.08 4.23
C ASP A 28 -32.53 58.83 4.96
N LEU A 29 -33.17 59.02 6.13
CA LEU A 29 -33.87 57.97 6.88
C LEU A 29 -35.26 57.67 6.31
N ALA A 30 -35.89 58.62 5.61
CA ALA A 30 -37.20 58.44 4.98
C ALA A 30 -37.14 57.71 3.64
N SER A 31 -35.94 57.56 3.06
CA SER A 31 -35.66 56.78 1.84
C SER A 31 -35.28 55.33 2.11
N LEU A 32 -35.19 54.91 3.37
CA LEU A 32 -34.94 53.50 3.70
C LEU A 32 -36.18 52.66 3.37
N PRO A 33 -36.00 51.48 2.76
CA PRO A 33 -37.11 50.59 2.45
C PRO A 33 -37.86 50.20 3.74
N VAL A 34 -39.16 50.45 3.75
CA VAL A 34 -40.04 50.04 4.86
C VAL A 34 -40.59 48.66 4.53
N TYR A 35 -39.95 47.64 5.08
CA TYR A 35 -40.40 46.26 4.94
C TYR A 35 -41.66 45.99 5.77
N ASN A 36 -42.60 45.23 5.22
CA ASN A 36 -43.81 44.83 5.95
C ASN A 36 -43.48 43.79 7.05
N GLU A 37 -44.36 43.64 8.05
CA GLU A 37 -44.15 42.73 9.19
C GLU A 37 -43.96 41.27 8.75
N GLY A 38 -44.61 40.85 7.67
CA GLY A 38 -44.47 39.52 7.08
C GLY A 38 -43.06 39.27 6.55
N PHE A 39 -42.48 40.23 5.83
CA PHE A 39 -41.12 40.20 5.29
C PHE A 39 -40.09 40.17 6.42
N GLN A 40 -40.24 41.06 7.41
CA GLN A 40 -39.31 41.11 8.55
C GLN A 40 -39.27 39.78 9.31
N ARG A 41 -40.43 39.15 9.48
CA ARG A 41 -40.52 37.84 10.13
C ARG A 41 -39.88 36.74 9.28
N ALA A 42 -40.21 36.65 7.98
CA ALA A 42 -39.64 35.66 7.09
C ALA A 42 -38.11 35.80 6.98
N TYR A 43 -37.59 37.04 6.92
CA TYR A 43 -36.16 37.31 6.89
C TYR A 43 -35.48 36.91 8.18
N PHE A 44 -36.09 37.19 9.34
CA PHE A 44 -35.57 36.76 10.64
C PHE A 44 -35.55 35.23 10.75
N ASP A 45 -36.61 34.55 10.30
CA ASP A 45 -36.67 33.09 10.26
C ASP A 45 -35.60 32.52 9.33
N ALA A 46 -35.37 33.12 8.17
CA ALA A 46 -34.32 32.73 7.22
C ALA A 46 -32.90 32.83 7.84
N GLN A 47 -32.59 33.96 8.48
CA GLN A 47 -31.32 34.17 9.17
C GLN A 47 -31.14 33.19 10.36
N ASN A 48 -32.22 32.86 11.07
CA ASN A 48 -32.19 31.90 12.16
C ASN A 48 -31.92 30.46 11.67
N HIS A 49 -32.53 30.06 10.55
CA HIS A 49 -32.23 28.77 9.91
C HIS A 49 -30.78 28.73 9.40
N LEU A 50 -30.29 29.81 8.79
CA LEU A 50 -28.91 29.91 8.33
C LEU A 50 -27.91 29.79 9.49
N ALA A 51 -28.18 30.45 10.62
CA ALA A 51 -27.35 30.36 11.83
C ALA A 51 -27.33 28.94 12.45
N LYS A 52 -28.32 28.10 12.16
CA LYS A 52 -28.39 26.70 12.58
C LYS A 52 -27.78 25.72 11.58
N GLY A 53 -27.43 26.17 10.37
CA GLY A 53 -26.99 25.32 9.28
C GLY A 53 -28.13 24.63 8.52
N ASP A 54 -29.39 25.03 8.76
CA ASP A 54 -30.57 24.46 8.10
C ASP A 54 -30.77 25.10 6.71
N LEU A 55 -29.91 24.77 5.74
CA LEU A 55 -29.83 25.46 4.45
C LEU A 55 -31.14 25.44 3.65
N ASP A 56 -31.86 24.33 3.61
CA ASP A 56 -33.12 24.23 2.86
C ASP A 56 -34.25 25.08 3.48
N LEU A 57 -34.29 25.17 4.81
CA LEU A 57 -35.26 26.00 5.52
C LEU A 57 -34.90 27.48 5.40
N ALA A 58 -33.61 27.81 5.45
CA ALA A 58 -33.12 29.16 5.18
C ALA A 58 -33.50 29.59 3.76
N TYR A 59 -33.23 28.76 2.77
CA TYR A 59 -33.57 28.98 1.36
C TYR A 59 -35.06 29.23 1.16
N THR A 60 -35.92 28.35 1.70
CA THR A 60 -37.39 28.50 1.58
C THR A 60 -37.88 29.79 2.26
N SER A 61 -37.28 30.17 3.38
CA SER A 61 -37.64 31.38 4.11
C SER A 61 -37.20 32.64 3.35
N PHE A 62 -36.05 32.63 2.69
CA PHE A 62 -35.60 33.72 1.81
C PHE A 62 -36.43 33.83 0.53
N LEU A 63 -36.88 32.72 -0.06
CA LEU A 63 -37.84 32.75 -1.18
C LEU A 63 -39.17 33.40 -0.77
N ALA A 64 -39.67 33.13 0.44
CA ALA A 64 -40.87 33.79 0.95
C ALA A 64 -40.69 35.32 1.10
N CYS A 65 -39.48 35.80 1.36
CA CYS A 65 -39.17 37.23 1.33
C CYS A 65 -39.23 37.78 -0.10
N LEU A 66 -38.67 37.07 -1.08
CA LEU A 66 -38.74 37.45 -2.50
C LEU A 66 -40.16 37.43 -3.07
N ASP A 67 -41.02 36.51 -2.63
CA ASP A 67 -42.44 36.49 -3.02
C ASP A 67 -43.17 37.80 -2.63
N MET A 68 -42.75 38.42 -1.53
CA MET A 68 -43.29 39.70 -1.06
C MET A 68 -42.61 40.90 -1.71
N GLN A 69 -41.32 40.79 -2.01
CA GLN A 69 -40.51 41.85 -2.63
C GLN A 69 -39.55 41.28 -3.70
N PRO A 70 -40.04 41.08 -4.93
CA PRO A 70 -39.24 40.47 -6.00
C PRO A 70 -38.08 41.34 -6.53
N GLU A 71 -38.06 42.64 -6.20
CA GLU A 71 -37.04 43.58 -6.68
C GLU A 71 -35.81 43.65 -5.76
N GLU A 72 -35.82 42.97 -4.60
CA GLU A 72 -34.76 43.07 -3.59
C GLU A 72 -33.52 42.24 -3.98
N ARG A 73 -32.58 42.85 -4.72
CA ARG A 73 -31.37 42.20 -5.26
C ARG A 73 -30.45 41.60 -4.20
N ALA A 74 -30.39 42.19 -3.00
CA ALA A 74 -29.58 41.63 -1.91
C ALA A 74 -30.02 40.20 -1.52
N LEU A 75 -31.32 39.89 -1.63
CA LEU A 75 -31.83 38.55 -1.34
C LEU A 75 -31.46 37.52 -2.40
N TYR A 76 -31.38 37.93 -3.68
CA TYR A 76 -30.88 37.06 -4.74
C TYR A 76 -29.42 36.67 -4.49
N PHE A 77 -28.59 37.60 -4.04
CA PHE A 77 -27.20 37.32 -3.67
C PHE A 77 -27.11 36.38 -2.45
N ASP A 78 -27.92 36.59 -1.41
CA ASP A 78 -27.97 35.69 -0.24
C ASP A 78 -28.44 34.28 -0.62
N LEU A 79 -29.44 34.15 -1.51
CA LEU A 79 -29.91 32.87 -2.04
C LEU A 79 -28.83 32.18 -2.88
N ALA A 80 -28.09 32.91 -3.71
CA ALA A 80 -26.98 32.36 -4.48
C ALA A 80 -25.90 31.74 -3.58
N LYS A 81 -25.55 32.40 -2.46
CA LYS A 81 -24.59 31.84 -1.49
C LYS A 81 -25.09 30.56 -0.84
N ILE A 82 -26.39 30.47 -0.57
CA ILE A 82 -27.01 29.25 0.00
C ILE A 82 -27.01 28.14 -1.06
N ASP A 83 -27.37 28.47 -2.30
CA ASP A 83 -27.37 27.51 -3.40
C ASP A 83 -25.97 26.95 -3.70
N LEU A 84 -24.93 27.78 -3.54
CA LEU A 84 -23.55 27.34 -3.67
C LEU A 84 -23.20 26.27 -2.63
N GLN A 85 -23.58 26.47 -1.36
CA GLN A 85 -23.40 25.48 -0.29
C GLN A 85 -24.24 24.22 -0.48
N ARG A 86 -25.30 24.30 -1.29
CA ARG A 86 -26.18 23.19 -1.66
C ARG A 86 -25.80 22.57 -3.01
N GLU A 87 -24.69 23.02 -3.61
CA GLU A 87 -24.19 22.58 -4.92
C GLU A 87 -25.23 22.73 -6.05
N GLN A 88 -26.12 23.73 -5.94
CA GLN A 88 -27.16 24.03 -6.93
C GLN A 88 -26.67 25.09 -7.93
N TYR A 89 -25.62 24.76 -8.69
CA TYR A 89 -24.87 25.73 -9.50
C TYR A 89 -25.70 26.48 -10.56
N GLU A 90 -26.66 25.83 -11.23
CA GLU A 90 -27.56 26.52 -12.17
C GLU A 90 -28.41 27.59 -11.45
N SER A 91 -28.86 27.30 -10.23
CA SER A 91 -29.62 28.24 -9.40
C SER A 91 -28.76 29.41 -8.96
N VAL A 92 -27.49 29.17 -8.62
CA VAL A 92 -26.50 30.23 -8.32
C VAL A 92 -26.41 31.22 -9.48
N VAL A 93 -26.18 30.74 -10.71
CA VAL A 93 -26.06 31.60 -11.89
C VAL A 93 -27.35 32.39 -12.13
N ASN A 94 -28.52 31.73 -12.03
CA ASN A 94 -29.82 32.37 -12.21
C ASN A 94 -30.10 33.47 -11.18
N HIS A 95 -29.66 33.28 -9.93
CA HIS A 95 -29.78 34.29 -8.89
C HIS A 95 -28.78 35.44 -9.04
N LEU A 96 -27.56 35.18 -9.53
CA LEU A 96 -26.52 36.21 -9.66
C LEU A 96 -26.64 37.07 -10.92
N ASN A 97 -27.21 36.56 -12.01
CA ASN A 97 -27.46 37.34 -13.23
C ASN A 97 -28.22 38.65 -12.98
N PRO A 98 -29.40 38.66 -12.30
CA PRO A 98 -30.11 39.91 -12.04
C PRO A 98 -29.39 40.84 -11.04
N VAL A 99 -28.50 40.30 -10.19
CA VAL A 99 -27.65 41.12 -9.31
C VAL A 99 -26.63 41.90 -10.15
N LEU A 100 -26.01 41.24 -11.12
CA LEU A 100 -25.01 41.83 -12.01
C LEU A 100 -25.62 42.72 -13.11
N GLU A 101 -26.89 42.51 -13.47
CA GLU A 101 -27.64 43.44 -14.33
C GLU A 101 -27.92 44.80 -13.66
N ASP A 102 -28.13 44.80 -12.33
CA ASP A 102 -28.39 46.00 -11.53
C ASP A 102 -27.09 46.69 -11.08
N ASP A 103 -26.14 45.91 -10.57
CA ASP A 103 -24.81 46.35 -10.17
C ASP A 103 -23.73 45.47 -10.83
N GLY A 104 -23.34 45.86 -12.04
CA GLY A 104 -22.26 45.21 -12.77
C GLY A 104 -20.88 45.36 -12.14
N ASN A 105 -20.75 46.10 -11.02
CA ASN A 105 -19.51 46.21 -10.26
C ASN A 105 -19.53 45.35 -8.98
N HIS A 106 -20.52 44.48 -8.81
CA HIS A 106 -20.66 43.67 -7.62
C HIS A 106 -19.64 42.51 -7.60
N ARG A 107 -18.42 42.77 -7.12
CA ARG A 107 -17.29 41.83 -7.11
C ARG A 107 -17.62 40.40 -6.65
N TRP A 108 -18.26 40.24 -5.50
CA TRP A 108 -18.57 38.90 -4.99
C TRP A 108 -19.59 38.16 -5.85
N ALA A 109 -20.40 38.86 -6.64
CA ALA A 109 -21.35 38.22 -7.54
C ALA A 109 -20.61 37.66 -8.76
N HIS A 110 -19.58 38.36 -9.27
CA HIS A 110 -18.67 37.79 -10.26
C HIS A 110 -17.93 36.56 -9.71
N GLU A 111 -17.35 36.63 -8.51
CA GLU A 111 -16.64 35.49 -7.90
C GLU A 111 -17.57 34.26 -7.71
N TYR A 112 -18.73 34.42 -7.06
CA TYR A 112 -19.64 33.28 -6.86
C TYR A 112 -20.26 32.76 -8.16
N ARG A 113 -20.44 33.61 -9.18
CA ARG A 113 -20.93 33.17 -10.49
C ARG A 113 -19.84 32.42 -11.24
N ALA A 114 -18.59 32.88 -11.21
CA ALA A 114 -17.45 32.17 -11.78
C ALA A 114 -17.29 30.78 -11.17
N GLU A 115 -17.41 30.65 -9.84
CA GLU A 115 -17.36 29.36 -9.17
C GLU A 115 -18.45 28.40 -9.66
N ALA A 116 -19.69 28.87 -9.74
CA ALA A 116 -20.79 28.05 -10.26
C ALA A 116 -20.60 27.70 -11.73
N LEU A 117 -20.09 28.63 -12.55
CA LEU A 117 -19.83 28.41 -13.97
C LEU A 117 -18.72 27.38 -14.20
N ILE A 118 -17.65 27.40 -13.40
CA ILE A 118 -16.60 26.36 -13.41
C ILE A 118 -17.21 25.00 -13.10
N ALA A 119 -18.03 24.89 -12.05
CA ALA A 119 -18.69 23.63 -11.69
C ALA A 119 -19.67 23.13 -12.77
N LEU A 120 -20.23 24.04 -13.58
CA LEU A 120 -21.08 23.72 -14.73
C LEU A 120 -20.29 23.42 -16.01
N GLY A 121 -18.96 23.54 -16.00
CA GLY A 121 -18.10 23.39 -17.17
C GLY A 121 -18.18 24.54 -18.18
N ASN A 122 -18.71 25.70 -17.79
CA ASN A 122 -18.74 26.90 -18.61
C ASN A 122 -17.57 27.84 -18.25
N THR A 123 -16.37 27.41 -18.60
CA THR A 123 -15.13 28.10 -18.23
C THR A 123 -14.95 29.42 -18.97
N GLU A 124 -15.47 29.56 -20.18
CA GLU A 124 -15.38 30.82 -20.95
C GLU A 124 -16.08 31.97 -20.20
N SER A 125 -17.33 31.76 -19.78
CA SER A 125 -18.06 32.77 -18.99
C SER A 125 -17.47 32.95 -17.59
N ALA A 126 -16.91 31.89 -16.99
CA ALA A 126 -16.23 32.02 -15.70
C ALA A 126 -14.99 32.90 -15.81
N LEU A 127 -14.20 32.73 -16.88
CA LEU A 127 -13.00 33.53 -17.13
C LEU A 127 -13.37 35.00 -17.37
N GLU A 128 -14.47 35.31 -18.07
CA GLU A 128 -14.95 36.68 -18.22
C GLU A 128 -15.20 37.36 -16.85
N ASP A 129 -15.86 36.66 -15.93
CA ASP A 129 -16.09 37.14 -14.57
C ASP A 129 -14.78 37.35 -13.80
N LEU A 130 -13.83 36.42 -13.91
CA LEU A 130 -12.55 36.51 -13.23
C LEU A 130 -11.63 37.60 -13.82
N MET A 131 -11.65 37.80 -15.13
CA MET A 131 -10.95 38.90 -15.81
C MET A 131 -11.47 40.27 -15.37
N TRP A 132 -12.75 40.37 -15.01
CA TRP A 132 -13.28 41.57 -14.39
C TRP A 132 -12.73 41.75 -12.97
N VAL A 133 -12.77 40.69 -12.15
CA VAL A 133 -12.34 40.76 -10.74
C VAL A 133 -10.85 41.08 -10.60
N VAL A 134 -10.00 40.49 -11.46
CA VAL A 134 -8.55 40.73 -11.41
C VAL A 134 -8.18 42.18 -11.73
N GLN A 135 -8.99 42.90 -12.53
CA GLN A 135 -8.79 44.33 -12.80
C GLN A 135 -9.10 45.22 -11.59
N GLU A 136 -10.06 44.80 -10.75
CA GLU A 136 -10.45 45.53 -9.54
C GLU A 136 -9.62 45.13 -8.30
N ARG A 137 -8.88 44.01 -8.36
CA ARG A 137 -7.99 43.50 -7.30
C ARG A 137 -6.54 43.37 -7.74
N ALA A 138 -5.94 44.46 -8.21
CA ALA A 138 -4.51 44.48 -8.51
C ALA A 138 -3.66 44.11 -7.28
N GLY A 139 -2.74 43.15 -7.43
CA GLY A 139 -1.75 42.78 -6.41
C GLY A 139 -2.19 41.77 -5.35
N ASP A 140 -3.32 41.07 -5.55
CA ASP A 140 -3.81 40.04 -4.64
C ASP A 140 -3.31 38.63 -5.03
N LEU A 141 -2.14 38.25 -4.49
CA LEU A 141 -1.45 36.99 -4.82
C LEU A 141 -2.24 35.73 -4.41
N ASP A 142 -2.83 35.75 -3.22
CA ASP A 142 -3.61 34.61 -2.73
C ASP A 142 -4.82 34.36 -3.64
N TRP A 143 -5.47 35.45 -4.10
CA TRP A 143 -6.62 35.37 -4.99
C TRP A 143 -6.25 34.82 -6.38
N ILE A 144 -5.16 35.31 -6.99
CA ILE A 144 -4.76 34.80 -8.32
C ILE A 144 -4.37 33.32 -8.25
N TYR A 145 -3.66 32.90 -7.19
CA TYR A 145 -3.30 31.50 -6.98
C TYR A 145 -4.55 30.62 -6.84
N GLU A 146 -5.51 31.02 -5.99
CA GLU A 146 -6.73 30.24 -5.75
C GLU A 146 -7.53 30.03 -7.06
N TRP A 147 -7.73 31.09 -7.82
CA TRP A 147 -8.58 31.05 -9.01
C TRP A 147 -7.89 30.45 -10.24
N SER A 148 -6.59 30.69 -10.44
CA SER A 148 -5.84 30.07 -11.53
C SER A 148 -5.77 28.55 -11.32
N MET A 149 -5.51 28.08 -10.10
CA MET A 149 -5.53 26.66 -9.77
C MET A 149 -6.91 26.03 -9.96
N LYS A 150 -7.98 26.71 -9.52
CA LYS A 150 -9.35 26.21 -9.71
C LYS A 150 -9.73 26.06 -11.19
N LEU A 151 -9.26 26.97 -12.05
CA LEU A 151 -9.43 26.86 -13.51
C LEU A 151 -8.64 25.67 -14.06
N ALA A 152 -7.38 25.49 -13.64
CA ALA A 152 -6.56 24.37 -14.08
C ALA A 152 -7.14 23.01 -13.64
N ASP A 153 -7.59 22.89 -12.38
CA ASP A 153 -8.23 21.70 -11.82
C ASP A 153 -9.56 21.35 -12.53
N SER A 154 -10.22 22.36 -13.14
CA SER A 154 -11.39 22.15 -13.99
C SER A 154 -11.06 21.59 -15.38
N GLY A 155 -9.78 21.37 -15.69
CA GLY A 155 -9.29 20.86 -16.96
C GLY A 155 -8.96 21.94 -17.99
N GLU A 156 -8.87 23.21 -17.58
CA GLU A 156 -8.71 24.37 -18.48
C GLU A 156 -7.46 25.21 -18.14
N PRO A 157 -6.24 24.66 -18.28
CA PRO A 157 -4.99 25.35 -17.97
C PRO A 157 -4.73 26.60 -18.84
N ALA A 158 -5.31 26.66 -20.05
CA ALA A 158 -5.23 27.84 -20.91
C ALA A 158 -5.98 29.05 -20.30
N ALA A 159 -7.12 28.81 -19.64
CA ALA A 159 -7.86 29.86 -18.94
C ALA A 159 -7.11 30.33 -17.69
N ALA A 160 -6.49 29.40 -16.96
CA ALA A 160 -5.64 29.71 -15.82
C ALA A 160 -4.45 30.61 -16.22
N LEU A 161 -3.76 30.25 -17.31
CA LEU A 161 -2.65 31.05 -17.85
C LEU A 161 -3.11 32.46 -18.27
N ALA A 162 -4.24 32.57 -18.96
CA ALA A 162 -4.80 33.87 -19.36
C ALA A 162 -5.16 34.76 -18.15
N LEU A 163 -5.60 34.15 -17.05
CA LEU A 163 -5.85 34.89 -15.80
C LEU A 163 -4.54 35.39 -15.18
N CYS A 164 -3.49 34.57 -15.17
CA CYS A 164 -2.15 34.98 -14.75
C CYS A 164 -1.58 36.10 -15.65
N ASP A 165 -1.74 36.03 -16.98
CA ASP A 165 -1.38 37.11 -17.91
C ASP A 165 -2.05 38.44 -17.52
N ALA A 166 -3.34 38.40 -17.19
CA ALA A 166 -4.12 39.58 -16.81
C ALA A 166 -3.68 40.17 -15.46
N TYR A 167 -3.23 39.32 -14.53
CA TYR A 167 -2.63 39.75 -13.27
C TYR A 167 -1.26 40.40 -13.50
N GLU A 168 -0.38 39.73 -14.25
CA GLU A 168 0.99 40.19 -14.57
C GLU A 168 0.96 41.54 -15.29
N ALA A 169 0.00 41.76 -16.19
CA ALA A 169 -0.13 43.03 -16.91
C ALA A 169 -0.37 44.24 -15.97
N GLN A 170 -0.91 44.00 -14.78
CA GLN A 170 -1.17 45.02 -13.76
C GLN A 170 -0.08 45.06 -12.69
N THR A 171 0.50 43.91 -12.35
CA THR A 171 1.52 43.74 -11.33
C THR A 171 2.72 42.97 -11.91
N PRO A 172 3.56 43.61 -12.75
CA PRO A 172 4.66 42.91 -13.41
C PRO A 172 5.79 42.58 -12.45
N GLY A 173 6.49 41.47 -12.72
CA GLY A 173 7.74 41.09 -12.06
C GLY A 173 7.51 40.40 -10.72
N ASP A 174 6.39 39.68 -10.56
CA ASP A 174 6.15 38.86 -9.39
C ASP A 174 6.64 37.41 -9.61
N PRO A 175 7.63 36.94 -8.83
CA PRO A 175 8.22 35.62 -9.05
C PRO A 175 7.23 34.47 -8.79
N ASP A 176 6.27 34.63 -7.87
CA ASP A 176 5.30 33.58 -7.57
C ASP A 176 4.32 33.39 -8.73
N VAL A 177 3.96 34.48 -9.41
CA VAL A 177 3.11 34.42 -10.62
C VAL A 177 3.89 33.86 -11.80
N CYS A 178 5.16 34.24 -11.96
CA CYS A 178 6.03 33.65 -12.97
C CYS A 178 6.12 32.11 -12.82
N LEU A 179 6.29 31.61 -11.60
CA LEU A 179 6.25 30.15 -11.33
C LEU A 179 4.89 29.52 -11.68
N GLN A 180 3.78 30.17 -11.33
CA GLN A 180 2.44 29.67 -11.69
C GLN A 180 2.24 29.61 -13.21
N ARG A 181 2.70 30.61 -13.95
CA ARG A 181 2.64 30.62 -15.41
C ARG A 181 3.43 29.46 -16.02
N LEU A 182 4.66 29.27 -15.57
CA LEU A 182 5.51 28.15 -16.01
C LEU A 182 4.85 26.80 -15.78
N TYR A 183 4.22 26.61 -14.61
CA TYR A 183 3.42 25.42 -14.32
C TYR A 183 2.27 25.20 -15.32
N PHE A 184 1.48 26.24 -15.64
CA PHE A 184 0.39 26.11 -16.62
C PHE A 184 0.89 25.92 -18.06
N LEU A 185 1.99 26.56 -18.43
CA LEU A 185 2.65 26.35 -19.72
C LEU A 185 3.15 24.90 -19.86
N GLU A 186 3.65 24.30 -18.78
CA GLU A 186 4.07 22.90 -18.77
C GLU A 186 2.87 21.95 -18.98
N LEU A 187 1.73 22.20 -18.33
CA LEU A 187 0.49 21.45 -18.57
C LEU A 187 -0.01 21.57 -20.03
N LEU A 188 0.24 22.71 -20.66
CA LEU A 188 -0.09 22.96 -22.07
C LEU A 188 0.95 22.38 -23.05
N GLY A 189 2.13 21.98 -22.56
CA GLY A 189 3.24 21.50 -23.38
C GLY A 189 3.88 22.59 -24.24
N ASP A 190 3.76 23.86 -23.87
CA ASP A 190 4.34 24.99 -24.62
C ASP A 190 5.80 25.26 -24.22
N TYR A 191 6.68 24.33 -24.57
CA TYR A 191 8.10 24.39 -24.22
C TYR A 191 8.86 25.57 -24.85
N GLU A 192 8.37 26.15 -25.95
CA GLU A 192 8.99 27.31 -26.58
C GLU A 192 8.81 28.56 -25.70
N THR A 193 7.60 28.79 -25.20
CA THR A 193 7.31 29.88 -24.27
C THR A 193 8.03 29.65 -22.93
N ILE A 194 8.02 28.43 -22.40
CA ILE A 194 8.76 28.09 -21.15
C ILE A 194 10.25 28.42 -21.27
N TYR A 195 10.87 28.10 -22.40
CA TYR A 195 12.29 28.39 -22.61
C TYR A 195 12.58 29.89 -22.49
N HIS A 196 11.78 30.73 -23.16
CA HIS A 196 11.95 32.18 -23.12
C HIS A 196 11.61 32.78 -21.75
N GLU A 197 10.52 32.35 -21.11
CA GLU A 197 10.15 32.84 -19.78
C GLU A 197 11.19 32.45 -18.72
N LEU A 198 11.75 31.23 -18.76
CA LEU A 198 12.83 30.83 -17.85
C LEU A 198 14.13 31.61 -18.10
N GLU A 199 14.49 31.88 -19.36
CA GLU A 199 15.68 32.67 -19.70
C GLU A 199 15.56 34.09 -19.10
N GLU A 200 14.40 34.71 -19.22
CA GLU A 200 14.10 36.02 -18.63
C GLU A 200 14.05 35.95 -17.09
N ALA A 201 13.39 34.94 -16.52
CA ALA A 201 13.24 34.78 -15.09
C ALA A 201 14.58 34.59 -14.36
N VAL A 202 15.52 33.82 -14.91
CA VAL A 202 16.86 33.67 -14.32
C VAL A 202 17.67 34.97 -14.37
N ALA A 203 17.44 35.82 -15.37
CA ALA A 203 18.07 37.14 -15.46
C ALA A 203 17.45 38.17 -14.50
N GLU A 204 16.13 38.13 -14.31
CA GLU A 204 15.39 39.07 -13.46
C GLU A 204 15.47 38.68 -11.97
N PHE A 205 15.46 37.39 -11.66
CA PHE A 205 15.44 36.84 -10.30
C PHE A 205 16.64 35.93 -10.02
N PRO A 206 17.89 36.43 -10.10
CA PRO A 206 19.09 35.61 -9.97
C PRO A 206 19.25 34.97 -8.58
N ASP A 207 18.56 35.46 -7.56
CA ASP A 207 18.65 34.93 -6.19
C ASP A 207 17.63 33.80 -5.90
N ILE A 208 16.70 33.52 -6.83
CA ILE A 208 15.68 32.48 -6.67
C ILE A 208 16.20 31.18 -7.28
N ALA A 209 16.48 30.19 -6.42
CA ALA A 209 17.03 28.90 -6.84
C ALA A 209 16.08 28.12 -7.75
N GLU A 210 14.76 28.22 -7.54
CA GLU A 210 13.73 27.49 -8.32
C GLU A 210 13.85 27.77 -9.82
N PHE A 211 14.00 29.04 -10.23
CA PHE A 211 14.18 29.39 -11.64
C PHE A 211 15.50 28.83 -12.21
N LYS A 212 16.59 28.89 -11.44
CA LYS A 212 17.87 28.31 -11.86
C LYS A 212 17.80 26.80 -12.04
N LEU A 213 17.06 26.11 -11.17
CA LEU A 213 16.82 24.66 -11.24
C LEU A 213 16.01 24.28 -12.48
N GLN A 214 14.85 24.90 -12.68
CA GLN A 214 14.01 24.66 -13.86
C GLN A 214 14.73 25.03 -15.15
N TRP A 215 15.52 26.12 -15.15
CA TRP A 215 16.36 26.49 -16.28
C TRP A 215 17.44 25.46 -16.58
N ALA A 216 18.13 24.94 -15.56
CA ALA A 216 19.09 23.87 -15.75
C ALA A 216 18.45 22.60 -16.33
N GLN A 217 17.25 22.23 -15.89
CA GLN A 217 16.49 21.12 -16.44
C GLN A 217 16.11 21.35 -17.91
N MET A 218 15.65 22.55 -18.26
CA MET A 218 15.36 22.95 -19.64
C MET A 218 16.60 22.91 -20.53
N LEU A 219 17.74 23.42 -20.04
CA LEU A 219 19.02 23.34 -20.74
C LEU A 219 19.46 21.89 -20.99
N ARG A 220 19.27 20.99 -20.02
CA ARG A 220 19.53 19.55 -20.20
C ARG A 220 18.62 18.94 -21.26
N ALA A 221 17.32 19.24 -21.21
CA ALA A 221 16.34 18.74 -22.18
C ALA A 221 16.67 19.19 -23.62
N THR A 222 17.25 20.37 -23.77
CA THR A 222 17.70 20.93 -25.07
C THR A 222 19.12 20.56 -25.47
N GLY A 223 19.81 19.69 -24.70
CA GLY A 223 21.16 19.19 -24.99
C GLY A 223 22.30 20.15 -24.65
N GLN A 224 22.04 21.21 -23.89
CA GLN A 224 23.00 22.23 -23.46
C GLN A 224 23.62 21.86 -22.11
N GLU A 225 24.25 20.69 -22.04
CA GLU A 225 24.77 20.10 -20.78
C GLU A 225 25.78 20.99 -20.05
N GLU A 226 26.69 21.66 -20.76
CA GLU A 226 27.68 22.56 -20.14
C GLU A 226 27.02 23.78 -19.47
N ALA A 227 25.99 24.35 -20.10
CA ALA A 227 25.25 25.48 -19.56
C ALA A 227 24.40 25.05 -18.35
N ALA A 228 23.78 23.88 -18.42
CA ALA A 228 23.05 23.31 -17.29
C ALA A 228 23.97 23.05 -16.09
N LEU A 229 25.17 22.50 -16.35
CA LEU A 229 26.17 22.28 -15.30
C LEU A 229 26.56 23.60 -14.63
N ALA A 230 26.77 24.67 -15.40
CA ALA A 230 27.11 25.97 -14.85
C ALA A 230 25.97 26.53 -13.96
N ALA A 231 24.72 26.43 -14.42
CA ALA A 231 23.55 26.88 -13.66
C ALA A 231 23.39 26.12 -12.32
N LEU A 232 23.50 24.79 -12.33
CA LEU A 232 23.43 23.98 -11.11
C LEU A 232 24.57 24.25 -10.13
N LEU A 233 25.79 24.48 -10.65
CA LEU A 233 26.95 24.84 -9.83
C LEU A 233 26.78 26.20 -9.16
N GLU A 234 26.04 27.14 -9.75
CA GLU A 234 25.69 28.39 -9.08
C GLU A 234 24.73 28.15 -7.91
N VAL A 235 23.69 27.33 -8.10
CA VAL A 235 22.76 26.97 -7.02
C VAL A 235 23.50 26.31 -5.85
N VAL A 236 24.33 25.29 -6.13
CA VAL A 236 25.07 24.55 -5.09
C VAL A 236 26.20 25.38 -4.46
N LYS A 237 26.68 26.43 -5.14
CA LYS A 237 27.62 27.38 -4.53
C LYS A 237 26.95 28.23 -3.45
N ASP A 238 25.70 28.64 -3.68
CA ASP A 238 24.94 29.46 -2.75
C ASP A 238 24.32 28.61 -1.63
N ASP A 239 23.82 27.42 -1.96
CA ASP A 239 23.32 26.41 -1.04
C ASP A 239 23.87 25.00 -1.37
N PRO A 240 24.98 24.60 -0.74
CA PRO A 240 25.58 23.28 -0.96
C PRO A 240 24.69 22.10 -0.57
N SER A 241 23.66 22.31 0.25
CA SER A 241 22.75 21.28 0.74
C SER A 241 21.46 21.16 -0.07
N ASN A 242 21.26 22.00 -1.09
CA ASN A 242 20.06 21.97 -1.92
C ASN A 242 19.89 20.59 -2.57
N GLY A 243 18.88 19.84 -2.11
CA GLY A 243 18.75 18.42 -2.48
C GLY A 243 18.44 18.22 -3.96
N ILE A 244 17.59 19.08 -4.53
CA ILE A 244 17.16 19.02 -5.92
C ILE A 244 18.35 19.34 -6.86
N ALA A 245 19.11 20.41 -6.56
CA ALA A 245 20.29 20.76 -7.33
C ALA A 245 21.34 19.65 -7.34
N GLN A 246 21.58 19.04 -6.17
CA GLN A 246 22.53 17.95 -6.02
C GLN A 246 22.08 16.69 -6.76
N LEU A 247 20.78 16.41 -6.78
CA LEU A 247 20.22 15.30 -7.55
C LEU A 247 20.40 15.52 -9.06
N ASP A 248 20.10 16.72 -9.55
CA ASP A 248 20.30 17.06 -10.96
C ASP A 248 21.78 17.06 -11.37
N LEU A 249 22.68 17.50 -10.48
CA LEU A 249 24.13 17.35 -10.68
C LEU A 249 24.53 15.88 -10.74
N ALA A 250 23.98 15.01 -9.88
CA ALA A 250 24.29 13.58 -9.91
C ALA A 250 23.91 12.95 -11.27
N HIS A 251 22.73 13.28 -11.79
CA HIS A 251 22.30 12.83 -13.12
C HIS A 251 23.23 13.36 -14.23
N LEU A 252 23.62 14.63 -14.17
CA LEU A 252 24.47 15.25 -15.18
C LEU A 252 25.91 14.70 -15.13
N TYR A 253 26.50 14.55 -13.95
CA TYR A 253 27.81 13.91 -13.79
C TYR A 253 27.80 12.47 -14.26
N THR A 254 26.69 11.74 -14.07
CA THR A 254 26.53 10.38 -14.61
C THR A 254 26.55 10.39 -16.14
N ALA A 255 25.82 11.30 -16.79
CA ALA A 255 25.84 11.45 -18.25
C ALA A 255 27.23 11.83 -18.80
N LEU A 256 27.98 12.66 -18.06
CA LEU A 256 29.36 13.05 -18.37
C LEU A 256 30.41 11.99 -17.99
N ASN A 257 29.99 10.84 -17.46
CA ASN A 257 30.86 9.75 -17.00
C ASN A 257 31.83 10.16 -15.86
N GLU A 258 31.44 11.15 -15.04
CA GLU A 258 32.13 11.62 -13.84
C GLU A 258 31.60 10.92 -12.58
N ILE A 259 31.73 9.60 -12.53
CA ILE A 259 31.05 8.72 -11.56
C ILE A 259 31.27 9.12 -10.09
N ASN A 260 32.50 9.49 -9.71
CA ASN A 260 32.79 9.87 -8.31
C ASN A 260 32.02 11.13 -7.89
N ARG A 261 31.96 12.14 -8.76
CA ARG A 261 31.22 13.38 -8.49
C ARG A 261 29.73 13.14 -8.50
N ALA A 262 29.25 12.24 -9.36
CA ALA A 262 27.86 11.82 -9.37
C ALA A 262 27.45 11.19 -8.04
N GLN A 263 28.26 10.27 -7.51
CA GLN A 263 28.01 9.60 -6.24
C GLN A 263 28.07 10.57 -5.05
N GLU A 264 29.04 11.48 -5.02
CA GLU A 264 29.13 12.53 -3.99
C GLU A 264 27.88 13.42 -3.97
N ALA A 265 27.44 13.91 -5.13
CA ALA A 265 26.24 14.74 -5.26
C ALA A 265 24.98 13.96 -4.86
N LEU A 266 24.86 12.70 -5.29
CA LEU A 266 23.72 11.85 -4.96
C LEU A 266 23.58 11.62 -3.45
N LEU A 267 24.69 11.40 -2.75
CA LEU A 267 24.66 11.20 -1.30
C LEU A 267 24.19 12.45 -0.55
N ILE A 268 24.56 13.64 -1.03
CA ILE A 268 24.07 14.91 -0.46
C ILE A 268 22.56 15.04 -0.73
N ALA A 269 22.11 14.74 -1.95
CA ALA A 269 20.69 14.75 -2.31
C ALA A 269 19.86 13.83 -1.42
N PHE A 270 20.35 12.61 -1.18
CA PHE A 270 19.69 11.63 -0.31
C PHE A 270 19.60 12.08 1.15
N SER A 271 20.57 12.87 1.59
CA SER A 271 20.63 13.44 2.94
C SER A 271 19.71 14.66 3.11
N SER A 272 19.18 15.23 2.03
CA SER A 272 18.26 16.38 2.07
C SER A 272 16.80 15.95 2.29
N GLN A 273 16.00 16.83 2.87
CA GLN A 273 14.55 16.71 3.00
C GLN A 273 13.80 17.15 1.73
N ASP A 274 14.46 17.90 0.85
CA ASP A 274 13.87 18.43 -0.38
C ASP A 274 13.64 17.33 -1.43
N VAL A 275 14.36 16.20 -1.30
CA VAL A 275 14.15 15.01 -2.13
C VAL A 275 13.22 14.08 -1.36
N PHE A 276 12.04 13.77 -1.92
CA PHE A 276 11.08 12.93 -1.23
C PHE A 276 11.51 11.46 -1.22
N ALA A 277 10.85 10.68 -0.36
CA ALA A 277 11.14 9.27 -0.17
C ALA A 277 10.87 8.43 -1.43
N GLU A 278 9.92 8.86 -2.27
CA GLU A 278 9.55 8.20 -3.52
C GLU A 278 10.70 8.22 -4.53
N GLU A 279 11.29 9.38 -4.80
CA GLU A 279 12.44 9.51 -5.70
C GLU A 279 13.66 8.76 -5.15
N LYS A 280 13.90 8.84 -3.83
CA LYS A 280 14.98 8.06 -3.18
C LYS A 280 14.80 6.56 -3.39
N ARG A 281 13.56 6.06 -3.22
CA ARG A 281 13.21 4.65 -3.44
C ARG A 281 13.45 4.24 -4.89
N GLU A 282 13.01 5.03 -5.87
CA GLU A 282 13.22 4.72 -7.29
C GLU A 282 14.69 4.60 -7.67
N ILE A 283 15.52 5.52 -7.16
CA ILE A 283 16.97 5.50 -7.38
C ILE A 283 17.60 4.29 -6.68
N LEU A 284 17.21 4.00 -5.43
CA LEU A 284 17.72 2.85 -4.69
C LEU A 284 17.41 1.53 -5.38
N VAL A 285 16.20 1.36 -5.93
CA VAL A 285 15.83 0.16 -6.70
C VAL A 285 16.78 -0.03 -7.89
N GLN A 286 17.10 1.05 -8.62
CA GLN A 286 18.06 0.97 -9.73
C GLN A 286 19.47 0.61 -9.23
N TYR A 287 19.94 1.25 -8.16
CA TYR A 287 21.26 0.96 -7.59
C TYR A 287 21.39 -0.47 -7.07
N LEU A 288 20.35 -1.01 -6.44
CA LEU A 288 20.29 -2.40 -5.97
C LEU A 288 20.36 -3.39 -7.14
N GLN A 289 19.63 -3.13 -8.22
CA GLN A 289 19.71 -3.95 -9.43
C GLN A 289 21.12 -3.98 -10.01
N ILE A 290 21.81 -2.83 -10.05
CA ILE A 290 23.19 -2.77 -10.56
C ILE A 290 24.16 -3.46 -9.57
N ALA A 291 24.01 -3.23 -8.26
CA ALA A 291 24.85 -3.84 -7.22
C ALA A 291 24.78 -5.38 -7.24
N SER A 292 23.63 -5.96 -7.61
CA SER A 292 23.50 -7.41 -7.80
C SER A 292 24.46 -8.01 -8.84
N VAL A 293 24.97 -7.18 -9.77
CA VAL A 293 25.92 -7.56 -10.83
C VAL A 293 27.32 -6.98 -10.58
N ASP A 294 27.40 -5.80 -9.96
CA ASP A 294 28.64 -5.12 -9.58
C ASP A 294 28.71 -4.85 -8.07
N PRO A 295 29.28 -5.78 -7.28
CA PRO A 295 29.47 -5.61 -5.84
C PRO A 295 30.32 -4.39 -5.46
N GLY A 296 31.00 -3.74 -6.42
CA GLY A 296 31.70 -2.49 -6.17
C GLY A 296 30.77 -1.35 -5.71
N LEU A 297 29.47 -1.44 -5.98
CA LEU A 297 28.47 -0.45 -5.58
C LEU A 297 27.88 -0.67 -4.17
N ASP A 298 28.19 -1.79 -3.51
CA ASP A 298 27.59 -2.13 -2.21
C ASP A 298 27.78 -1.03 -1.16
N THR A 299 28.99 -0.48 -1.09
CA THR A 299 29.30 0.64 -0.18
C THR A 299 28.50 1.91 -0.47
N MET A 300 28.16 2.14 -1.74
CA MET A 300 27.33 3.27 -2.14
C MET A 300 25.86 3.01 -1.79
N VAL A 301 25.35 1.81 -2.06
CA VAL A 301 23.98 1.41 -1.70
C VAL A 301 23.76 1.53 -0.19
N GLU A 302 24.71 1.03 0.62
CA GLU A 302 24.65 1.11 2.08
C GLU A 302 24.59 2.58 2.55
N ALA A 303 25.43 3.45 2.00
CA ALA A 303 25.41 4.88 2.32
C ALA A 303 24.12 5.59 1.90
N LEU A 304 23.55 5.24 0.74
CA LEU A 304 22.27 5.79 0.28
C LEU A 304 21.11 5.32 1.16
N LEU A 305 21.06 4.04 1.54
CA LEU A 305 20.06 3.50 2.46
C LEU A 305 20.15 4.19 3.83
N GLU A 306 21.35 4.37 4.38
CA GLU A 306 21.56 5.07 5.64
C GLU A 306 21.07 6.53 5.57
N ALA A 307 21.42 7.26 4.51
CA ALA A 307 20.97 8.63 4.30
C ALA A 307 19.44 8.74 4.14
N ALA A 308 18.85 7.84 3.35
CA ALA A 308 17.40 7.81 3.10
C ALA A 308 16.62 7.48 4.39
N LEU A 309 17.04 6.46 5.13
CA LEU A 309 16.41 6.07 6.41
C LEU A 309 16.67 7.10 7.51
N GLY A 310 17.79 7.83 7.47
CA GLY A 310 18.06 8.95 8.37
C GLY A 310 17.02 10.07 8.24
N GLN A 311 16.55 10.36 7.01
CA GLN A 311 15.50 11.34 6.76
C GLN A 311 14.09 10.77 6.90
N HIS A 312 13.89 9.50 6.56
CA HIS A 312 12.59 8.84 6.54
C HIS A 312 12.61 7.54 7.37
N PRO A 313 12.83 7.62 8.70
CA PRO A 313 13.03 6.44 9.56
C PRO A 313 11.77 5.59 9.79
N LYS A 314 10.63 6.01 9.22
CA LYS A 314 9.35 5.29 9.27
C LYS A 314 8.85 4.95 7.87
N SER A 315 9.72 4.98 6.87
CA SER A 315 9.35 4.54 5.53
C SER A 315 9.43 3.03 5.45
N ALA A 316 8.27 2.38 5.31
CA ALA A 316 8.21 0.92 5.17
C ALA A 316 8.97 0.46 3.92
N ASP A 317 8.76 1.14 2.78
CA ASP A 317 9.43 0.84 1.51
C ASP A 317 10.95 0.89 1.61
N LEU A 318 11.51 1.92 2.26
CA LEU A 318 12.96 2.04 2.41
C LEU A 318 13.53 0.97 3.34
N HIS A 319 12.79 0.60 4.39
CA HIS A 319 13.16 -0.53 5.23
C HIS A 319 13.10 -1.86 4.48
N MET A 320 12.13 -2.07 3.60
CA MET A 320 12.08 -3.27 2.76
C MET A 320 13.26 -3.35 1.78
N LEU A 321 13.66 -2.24 1.17
CA LEU A 321 14.86 -2.18 0.32
C LEU A 321 16.14 -2.46 1.12
N ALA A 322 16.23 -1.95 2.36
CA ALA A 322 17.33 -2.26 3.25
C ALA A 322 17.36 -3.74 3.65
N ALA A 323 16.20 -4.34 3.93
CA ALA A 323 16.11 -5.76 4.22
C ALA A 323 16.60 -6.64 3.06
N ASP A 324 16.17 -6.35 1.83
CA ASP A 324 16.62 -7.05 0.61
C ASP A 324 18.14 -6.91 0.40
N PHE A 325 18.67 -5.70 0.57
CA PHE A 325 20.12 -5.46 0.48
C PHE A 325 20.90 -6.28 1.53
N GLU A 326 20.49 -6.20 2.80
CA GLU A 326 21.15 -6.93 3.88
C GLU A 326 21.06 -8.46 3.68
N GLN A 327 19.93 -8.96 3.18
CA GLN A 327 19.77 -10.38 2.83
C GLN A 327 20.72 -10.78 1.69
N GLY A 328 20.81 -9.97 0.62
CA GLY A 328 21.76 -10.17 -0.47
C GLY A 328 23.22 -10.21 -0.02
N GLN A 329 23.54 -9.48 1.06
CA GLN A 329 24.86 -9.48 1.69
C GLN A 329 25.09 -10.64 2.68
N GLY A 330 24.11 -11.52 2.86
CA GLY A 330 24.16 -12.61 3.84
C GLY A 330 24.09 -12.13 5.29
N ARG A 331 23.67 -10.87 5.53
CA ARG A 331 23.51 -10.25 6.85
C ARG A 331 22.06 -10.41 7.31
N THR A 332 21.57 -11.64 7.34
CA THR A 332 20.15 -11.96 7.57
C THR A 332 19.60 -11.41 8.89
N GLU A 333 20.41 -11.30 9.94
CA GLU A 333 19.97 -10.67 11.20
C GLU A 333 19.65 -9.17 11.04
N ALA A 334 20.43 -8.44 10.24
CA ALA A 334 20.16 -7.04 9.92
C ALA A 334 18.94 -6.91 8.99
N ALA A 335 18.77 -7.85 8.06
CA ALA A 335 17.57 -7.92 7.23
C ALA A 335 16.29 -8.05 8.05
N ILE A 336 16.30 -8.92 9.08
CA ILE A 336 15.18 -9.09 10.01
C ILE A 336 14.86 -7.78 10.74
N VAL A 337 15.87 -7.06 11.24
CA VAL A 337 15.66 -5.77 11.92
C VAL A 337 14.97 -4.77 11.00
N HIS A 338 15.34 -4.73 9.72
CA HIS A 338 14.69 -3.86 8.75
C HIS A 338 13.28 -4.33 8.38
N ALA A 339 13.05 -5.63 8.20
CA ALA A 339 11.71 -6.17 7.95
C ALA A 339 10.75 -5.91 9.12
N GLU A 340 11.21 -6.02 10.36
CA GLU A 340 10.45 -5.65 11.56
C GLU A 340 10.10 -4.16 11.57
N ALA A 341 11.06 -3.29 11.23
CA ALA A 341 10.83 -1.85 11.14
C ALA A 341 9.83 -1.48 10.02
N ALA A 342 9.86 -2.20 8.89
CA ALA A 342 8.90 -2.02 7.81
C ALA A 342 7.47 -2.35 8.27
N ILE A 343 7.30 -3.45 9.01
CA ILE A 343 6.00 -3.85 9.57
C ILE A 343 5.52 -2.87 10.65
N GLU A 344 6.43 -2.34 11.49
CA GLU A 344 6.06 -1.31 12.47
C GLU A 344 5.57 -0.03 11.79
N ALA A 345 6.20 0.36 10.67
CA ALA A 345 5.81 1.51 9.87
C ALA A 345 4.48 1.30 9.14
N ASN A 346 4.28 0.12 8.53
CA ASN A 346 3.06 -0.22 7.80
C ASN A 346 2.64 -1.68 8.06
N PRO A 347 1.88 -1.95 9.13
CA PRO A 347 1.47 -3.32 9.46
C PRO A 347 0.41 -3.89 8.50
N ALA A 348 -0.16 -3.06 7.62
CA ALA A 348 -1.19 -3.44 6.67
C ALA A 348 -0.62 -4.00 5.34
N ASP A 349 0.70 -4.06 5.19
CA ASP A 349 1.34 -4.63 4.01
C ASP A 349 1.64 -6.13 4.18
N PRO A 350 0.91 -7.04 3.50
CA PRO A 350 1.16 -8.48 3.60
C PRO A 350 2.51 -8.91 3.00
N PHE A 351 3.11 -8.11 2.12
CA PHE A 351 4.43 -8.43 1.53
C PHE A 351 5.54 -8.32 2.57
N ALA A 352 5.51 -7.27 3.41
CA ALA A 352 6.46 -7.11 4.51
C ALA A 352 6.40 -8.27 5.52
N TRP A 353 5.19 -8.72 5.88
CA TRP A 353 5.01 -9.90 6.74
C TRP A 353 5.55 -11.18 6.10
N THR A 354 5.29 -11.40 4.81
CA THR A 354 5.78 -12.57 4.09
C THR A 354 7.30 -12.59 4.03
N ASN A 355 7.94 -11.43 3.82
CA ASN A 355 9.39 -11.32 3.81
C ASN A 355 10.00 -11.65 5.19
N LEU A 356 9.45 -11.09 6.28
CA LEU A 356 9.91 -11.42 7.64
C LEU A 356 9.79 -12.92 7.96
N ILE A 357 8.64 -13.53 7.63
CA ILE A 357 8.41 -14.97 7.83
C ILE A 357 9.42 -15.81 7.04
N ALA A 358 9.75 -15.41 5.80
CA ALA A 358 10.77 -16.08 5.01
C ALA A 358 12.18 -15.94 5.64
N LEU A 359 12.53 -14.76 6.16
CA LEU A 359 13.79 -14.54 6.86
C LEU A 359 13.90 -15.36 8.16
N ASP A 360 12.79 -15.52 8.90
CA ASP A 360 12.75 -16.39 10.08
C ASP A 360 12.97 -17.86 9.70
N ALA A 361 12.36 -18.31 8.60
CA ALA A 361 12.55 -19.66 8.08
C ALA A 361 14.00 -19.91 7.63
N ASP A 362 14.62 -18.97 6.90
CA ASP A 362 16.02 -19.06 6.46
C ASP A 362 17.01 -19.14 7.64
N MET A 363 16.65 -18.59 8.81
CA MET A 363 17.47 -18.57 10.02
C MET A 363 17.12 -19.68 11.02
N ASP A 364 16.26 -20.63 10.65
CA ASP A 364 15.72 -21.67 11.54
C ASP A 364 15.11 -21.09 12.85
N ARG A 365 14.56 -19.86 12.79
CA ARG A 365 13.91 -19.19 13.93
C ARG A 365 12.43 -19.59 14.01
N THR A 366 12.17 -20.90 14.12
CA THR A 366 10.82 -21.48 14.05
C THR A 366 9.83 -20.86 15.04
N ALA A 367 10.28 -20.52 16.26
CA ALA A 367 9.44 -19.85 17.26
C ALA A 367 9.02 -18.43 16.85
N ASP A 368 9.93 -17.67 16.25
CA ASP A 368 9.65 -16.33 15.75
C ASP A 368 8.77 -16.41 14.50
N MET A 369 9.06 -17.35 13.58
CA MET A 369 8.22 -17.64 12.42
C MET A 369 6.76 -17.91 12.82
N LEU A 370 6.53 -18.77 13.83
CA LEU A 370 5.18 -19.05 14.32
C LEU A 370 4.51 -17.78 14.88
N SER A 371 5.25 -16.99 15.66
CA SER A 371 4.77 -15.73 16.23
C SER A 371 4.37 -14.72 15.14
N HIS A 372 5.26 -14.49 14.17
CA HIS A 372 5.06 -13.55 13.07
C HIS A 372 3.94 -14.00 12.12
N ALA A 373 3.93 -15.28 11.70
CA ALA A 373 2.88 -15.82 10.86
C ALA A 373 1.49 -15.78 11.55
N SER A 374 1.43 -16.05 12.86
CA SER A 374 0.17 -15.94 13.62
C SER A 374 -0.34 -14.49 13.69
N ARG A 375 0.55 -13.52 13.94
CA ARG A 375 0.20 -12.10 13.93
C ARG A 375 -0.27 -11.63 12.55
N ALA A 376 0.41 -12.07 11.50
CA ALA A 376 0.00 -11.80 10.13
C ALA A 376 -1.39 -12.40 9.83
N LEU A 377 -1.64 -13.65 10.24
CA LEU A 377 -2.95 -14.30 10.07
C LEU A 377 -4.09 -13.56 10.81
N ASP A 378 -3.80 -12.94 11.95
CA ASP A 378 -4.79 -12.14 12.68
C ASP A 378 -5.10 -10.80 11.98
N LEU A 379 -4.14 -10.22 11.26
CA LEU A 379 -4.31 -9.00 10.46
C LEU A 379 -4.95 -9.28 9.08
N PHE A 380 -4.60 -10.42 8.47
CA PHE A 380 -5.05 -10.85 7.16
C PHE A 380 -5.80 -12.20 7.24
N PRO A 381 -6.97 -12.25 7.93
CA PRO A 381 -7.66 -13.50 8.20
C PRO A 381 -8.21 -14.21 6.95
N LEU A 382 -8.23 -13.55 5.80
CA LEU A 382 -8.65 -14.11 4.52
C LEU A 382 -7.48 -14.60 3.65
N ASP A 383 -6.23 -14.36 4.08
CA ASP A 383 -5.05 -14.86 3.38
C ASP A 383 -4.59 -16.17 4.03
N ALA A 384 -4.87 -17.28 3.36
CA ALA A 384 -4.55 -18.61 3.87
C ALA A 384 -3.04 -18.92 3.88
N ASN A 385 -2.20 -18.12 3.21
CA ASN A 385 -0.75 -18.33 3.23
C ASN A 385 -0.18 -18.16 4.65
N PHE A 386 -0.68 -17.18 5.42
CA PHE A 386 -0.23 -17.00 6.79
C PHE A 386 -0.63 -18.14 7.71
N ALA A 387 -1.81 -18.75 7.48
CA ALA A 387 -2.20 -19.97 8.17
C ALA A 387 -1.30 -21.16 7.81
N TYR A 388 -0.90 -21.28 6.55
CA TYR A 388 0.05 -22.29 6.10
C TYR A 388 1.44 -22.12 6.74
N TYR A 389 1.99 -20.90 6.74
CA TYR A 389 3.29 -20.64 7.39
C TYR A 389 3.25 -20.90 8.90
N ALA A 390 2.19 -20.45 9.58
CA ALA A 390 2.00 -20.72 11.00
C ALA A 390 1.87 -22.22 11.27
N ALA A 391 1.20 -22.98 10.39
CA ALA A 391 1.05 -24.43 10.54
C ALA A 391 2.38 -25.17 10.46
N ILE A 392 3.23 -24.82 9.48
CA ILE A 392 4.56 -25.41 9.33
C ILE A 392 5.39 -25.16 10.58
N ALA A 393 5.48 -23.90 11.02
CA ALA A 393 6.25 -23.55 12.20
C ALA A 393 5.73 -24.26 13.47
N ALA A 394 4.40 -24.39 13.62
CA ALA A 394 3.79 -25.12 14.73
C ALA A 394 4.07 -26.63 14.68
N LEU A 395 4.05 -27.25 13.51
CA LEU A 395 4.39 -28.67 13.32
C LEU A 395 5.85 -28.94 13.70
N ASP A 396 6.78 -28.09 13.26
CA ASP A 396 8.21 -28.22 13.58
C ASP A 396 8.47 -28.06 15.10
N LEU A 397 7.72 -27.17 15.76
CA LEU A 397 7.76 -27.02 17.22
C LEU A 397 7.01 -28.12 17.99
N ARG A 398 6.34 -29.04 17.27
CA ARG A 398 5.43 -30.06 17.82
C ARG A 398 4.27 -29.47 18.63
N ASP A 399 3.88 -28.22 18.35
CA ASP A 399 2.64 -27.63 18.86
C ASP A 399 1.48 -28.00 17.93
N PHE A 400 1.09 -29.27 17.98
CA PHE A 400 0.05 -29.81 17.11
C PHE A 400 -1.32 -29.15 17.35
N SER A 401 -1.57 -28.68 18.57
CA SER A 401 -2.81 -27.96 18.89
C SER A 401 -2.87 -26.61 18.17
N ALA A 402 -1.76 -25.85 18.16
CA ALA A 402 -1.66 -24.62 17.38
C ALA A 402 -1.76 -24.90 15.87
N ALA A 403 -1.06 -25.92 15.37
CA ALA A 403 -1.10 -26.31 13.96
C ALA A 403 -2.54 -26.60 13.48
N ILE A 404 -3.29 -27.44 14.22
CA ILE A 404 -4.69 -27.74 13.90
C ILE A 404 -5.53 -26.46 13.87
N ASN A 405 -5.37 -25.58 14.85
CA ASN A 405 -6.15 -24.36 14.93
C ASN A 405 -5.94 -23.44 13.72
N VAL A 406 -4.68 -23.18 13.34
CA VAL A 406 -4.38 -22.29 12.21
C VAL A 406 -4.75 -22.93 10.88
N LEU A 407 -4.57 -24.25 10.72
CA LEU A 407 -4.97 -24.98 9.51
C LEU A 407 -6.49 -24.92 9.31
N GLU A 408 -7.27 -25.18 10.35
CA GLU A 408 -8.74 -25.10 10.27
C GLU A 408 -9.23 -23.69 9.94
N ARG A 409 -8.58 -22.65 10.50
CA ARG A 409 -8.86 -21.24 10.13
C ARG A 409 -8.58 -20.98 8.66
N GLY A 410 -7.40 -21.35 8.17
CA GLY A 410 -7.00 -21.11 6.77
C GLY A 410 -7.86 -21.89 5.78
N LEU A 411 -8.13 -23.17 6.04
CA LEU A 411 -9.04 -23.98 5.22
C LEU A 411 -10.47 -23.41 5.15
N GLY A 412 -10.91 -22.70 6.20
CA GLY A 412 -12.21 -22.04 6.24
C GLY A 412 -12.36 -20.85 5.28
N VAL A 413 -11.26 -20.29 4.76
CA VAL A 413 -11.27 -19.11 3.88
C VAL A 413 -10.80 -19.40 2.46
N ILE A 414 -10.30 -20.61 2.18
CA ILE A 414 -9.92 -21.02 0.82
C ILE A 414 -11.18 -21.28 -0.02
N LEU A 415 -11.35 -20.49 -1.08
CA LEU A 415 -12.43 -20.66 -2.06
C LEU A 415 -11.94 -21.34 -3.35
N ASP A 416 -10.87 -20.79 -3.95
CA ASP A 416 -10.41 -21.18 -5.31
C ASP A 416 -8.90 -21.53 -5.36
N ALA A 417 -8.39 -22.23 -4.33
CA ALA A 417 -7.00 -22.73 -4.31
C ALA A 417 -6.96 -24.22 -3.96
N PRO A 418 -7.35 -25.13 -4.88
CA PRO A 418 -7.48 -26.56 -4.60
C PRO A 418 -6.16 -27.21 -4.17
N GLU A 419 -5.04 -26.77 -4.74
CA GLU A 419 -3.71 -27.27 -4.39
C GLU A 419 -3.32 -26.90 -2.95
N MET A 420 -3.43 -25.61 -2.59
CA MET A 420 -3.16 -25.16 -1.22
C MET A 420 -4.09 -25.84 -0.20
N ALA A 421 -5.39 -25.97 -0.51
CA ALA A 421 -6.31 -26.71 0.35
C ALA A 421 -5.90 -28.18 0.52
N GLY A 422 -5.43 -28.82 -0.55
CA GLY A 422 -4.89 -30.18 -0.49
C GLY A 422 -3.69 -30.29 0.44
N VAL A 423 -2.68 -29.42 0.27
CA VAL A 423 -1.50 -29.37 1.13
C VAL A 423 -1.88 -29.15 2.60
N MET A 424 -2.73 -28.17 2.90
CA MET A 424 -3.16 -27.86 4.26
C MET A 424 -3.96 -29.00 4.89
N HIS A 425 -4.77 -29.73 4.11
CA HIS A 425 -5.44 -30.93 4.60
C HIS A 425 -4.46 -32.07 4.93
N GLY A 426 -3.38 -32.23 4.16
CA GLY A 426 -2.31 -33.18 4.48
C GLY A 426 -1.64 -32.86 5.81
N LEU A 427 -1.21 -31.60 5.99
CA LEU A 427 -0.63 -31.12 7.25
C LEU A 427 -1.59 -31.25 8.44
N LEU A 428 -2.89 -31.05 8.21
CA LEU A 428 -3.92 -31.23 9.22
C LEU A 428 -4.05 -32.71 9.62
N GLY A 429 -3.96 -33.61 8.66
CA GLY A 429 -3.89 -35.05 8.90
C GLY A 429 -2.72 -35.43 9.80
N ASP A 430 -1.52 -34.92 9.50
CA ASP A 430 -0.31 -35.18 10.29
C ASP A 430 -0.47 -34.66 11.73
N ALA A 431 -0.95 -33.42 11.90
CA ALA A 431 -1.16 -32.84 13.23
C ALA A 431 -2.22 -33.59 14.05
N LEU A 432 -3.32 -34.03 13.42
CA LEU A 432 -4.40 -34.78 14.06
C LEU A 432 -3.96 -36.19 14.47
N HIS A 433 -3.10 -36.82 13.66
CA HIS A 433 -2.52 -38.11 13.99
C HIS A 433 -1.67 -38.03 15.26
N GLU A 434 -0.80 -37.02 15.36
CA GLU A 434 0.10 -36.83 16.52
C GLU A 434 -0.64 -36.59 17.84
N ILE A 435 -1.83 -35.98 17.82
CA ILE A 435 -2.65 -35.80 19.03
C ILE A 435 -3.58 -36.98 19.33
N GLY A 436 -3.52 -38.06 18.55
CA GLY A 436 -4.31 -39.27 18.76
C GLY A 436 -5.77 -39.15 18.32
N GLU A 437 -6.06 -38.36 17.27
CA GLU A 437 -7.39 -38.23 16.65
C GLU A 437 -7.46 -38.87 15.25
N PRO A 438 -7.30 -40.20 15.13
CA PRO A 438 -7.09 -40.89 13.85
C PRO A 438 -8.28 -40.75 12.88
N THR A 439 -9.52 -40.75 13.38
CA THR A 439 -10.70 -40.60 12.52
C THR A 439 -10.68 -39.26 11.76
N ARG A 440 -10.39 -38.16 12.45
CA ARG A 440 -10.27 -36.85 11.80
C ARG A 440 -9.03 -36.76 10.93
N ALA A 441 -7.92 -37.39 11.34
CA ALA A 441 -6.70 -37.45 10.53
C ALA A 441 -6.96 -38.11 9.17
N PHE A 442 -7.63 -39.27 9.16
CA PHE A 442 -7.98 -40.00 7.94
C PHE A 442 -8.96 -39.22 7.05
N GLU A 443 -9.96 -38.55 7.64
CA GLU A 443 -10.82 -37.62 6.89
C GLU A 443 -10.04 -36.47 6.26
N ALA A 444 -9.03 -35.92 6.95
CA ALA A 444 -8.19 -34.86 6.42
C ALA A 444 -7.30 -35.37 5.28
N TYR A 445 -6.70 -36.56 5.41
CA TYR A 445 -5.91 -37.16 4.33
C TYR A 445 -6.75 -37.48 3.09
N GLU A 446 -7.98 -38.00 3.23
CA GLU A 446 -8.85 -38.21 2.07
C GLU A 446 -9.16 -36.87 1.37
N LYS A 447 -9.49 -35.81 2.12
CA LYS A 447 -9.70 -34.47 1.53
C LYS A 447 -8.45 -33.92 0.83
N SER A 448 -7.26 -34.21 1.37
CA SER A 448 -6.00 -33.88 0.71
C SER A 448 -5.88 -34.60 -0.63
N LEU A 449 -6.08 -35.92 -0.66
CA LEU A 449 -5.94 -36.74 -1.87
C LEU A 449 -7.07 -36.54 -2.89
N GLU A 450 -8.24 -36.06 -2.47
CA GLU A 450 -9.29 -35.60 -3.39
C GLU A 450 -8.82 -34.42 -4.26
N ARG A 451 -7.90 -33.58 -3.73
CA ARG A 451 -7.36 -32.41 -4.43
C ARG A 451 -6.00 -32.67 -5.05
N LEU A 452 -5.15 -33.42 -4.35
CA LEU A 452 -3.79 -33.77 -4.74
C LEU A 452 -3.62 -35.29 -4.72
N PRO A 453 -4.15 -36.00 -5.73
CA PRO A 453 -4.22 -37.47 -5.73
C PRO A 453 -2.86 -38.17 -5.78
N ASP A 454 -1.81 -37.47 -6.21
CA ASP A 454 -0.45 -38.00 -6.33
C ASP A 454 0.52 -37.36 -5.32
N ASN A 455 0.02 -36.78 -4.22
CA ASN A 455 0.88 -36.28 -3.14
C ASN A 455 1.53 -37.46 -2.39
N ILE A 456 2.76 -37.82 -2.78
CA ILE A 456 3.49 -38.99 -2.28
C ILE A 456 3.67 -38.98 -0.75
N THR A 457 3.88 -37.81 -0.14
CA THR A 457 4.06 -37.68 1.31
C THR A 457 2.77 -38.06 2.04
N VAL A 458 1.64 -37.52 1.59
CA VAL A 458 0.33 -37.83 2.17
C VAL A 458 -0.06 -39.29 1.92
N ILE A 459 0.18 -39.81 0.71
CA ILE A 459 -0.07 -41.22 0.39
C ILE A 459 0.73 -42.12 1.33
N ASN A 460 2.02 -41.84 1.53
CA ASN A 460 2.89 -42.62 2.41
C ASN A 460 2.37 -42.61 3.87
N ASN A 461 2.19 -41.42 4.44
CA ASN A 461 1.74 -41.27 5.82
C ASN A 461 0.38 -41.94 6.04
N TYR A 462 -0.58 -41.65 5.16
CA TYR A 462 -1.93 -42.19 5.30
C TYR A 462 -1.98 -43.71 5.12
N ALA A 463 -1.25 -44.28 4.15
CA ALA A 463 -1.16 -45.73 3.98
C ALA A 463 -0.53 -46.41 5.19
N TYR A 464 0.55 -45.84 5.72
CA TYR A 464 1.23 -46.34 6.90
C TYR A 464 0.30 -46.34 8.13
N TYR A 465 -0.36 -45.20 8.41
CA TYR A 465 -1.24 -45.06 9.57
C TYR A 465 -2.49 -45.93 9.49
N LEU A 466 -3.08 -46.12 8.31
CA LEU A 466 -4.17 -47.09 8.12
C LEU A 466 -3.71 -48.52 8.44
N ALA A 467 -2.53 -48.91 7.93
CA ALA A 467 -1.97 -50.24 8.16
C ALA A 467 -1.63 -50.48 9.64
N GLU A 468 -1.01 -49.50 10.30
CA GLU A 468 -0.65 -49.55 11.72
C GLU A 468 -1.90 -49.67 12.61
N ALA A 469 -2.92 -48.85 12.36
CA ALA A 469 -4.19 -48.87 13.09
C ALA A 469 -5.04 -50.12 12.79
N ASN A 470 -4.67 -50.96 11.82
CA ASN A 470 -5.50 -52.01 11.24
C ASN A 470 -6.87 -51.49 10.75
N GLU A 471 -6.90 -50.27 10.23
CA GLU A 471 -8.12 -49.61 9.74
C GLU A 471 -8.11 -49.56 8.21
N ASN A 472 -9.23 -49.92 7.57
CA ASN A 472 -9.39 -49.93 6.12
C ASN A 472 -8.16 -50.47 5.34
N LEU A 473 -7.69 -51.66 5.73
CA LEU A 473 -6.51 -52.31 5.14
C LEU A 473 -6.49 -52.37 3.61
N PRO A 474 -7.63 -52.59 2.91
CA PRO A 474 -7.66 -52.52 1.45
C PRO A 474 -7.26 -51.15 0.89
N ARG A 475 -7.66 -50.05 1.55
CA ARG A 475 -7.28 -48.69 1.17
C ARG A 475 -5.80 -48.43 1.45
N ALA A 476 -5.26 -48.91 2.56
CA ALA A 476 -3.83 -48.85 2.85
C ALA A 476 -2.98 -49.53 1.76
N LEU A 477 -3.45 -50.70 1.29
CA LEU A 477 -2.80 -51.41 0.20
C LEU A 477 -2.94 -50.66 -1.14
N GLU A 478 -4.12 -50.12 -1.45
CA GLU A 478 -4.34 -49.31 -2.65
C GLU A 478 -3.40 -48.11 -2.72
N LEU A 479 -3.32 -47.33 -1.64
CA LEU A 479 -2.47 -46.15 -1.52
C LEU A 479 -0.99 -46.51 -1.61
N SER A 480 -0.53 -47.51 -0.84
CA SER A 480 0.87 -47.93 -0.91
C SER A 480 1.26 -48.55 -2.26
N THR A 481 0.33 -49.22 -2.95
CA THR A 481 0.55 -49.69 -4.33
C THR A 481 0.72 -48.51 -5.27
N ARG A 482 -0.13 -47.48 -5.16
CA ARG A 482 0.00 -46.23 -5.92
C ARG A 482 1.35 -45.55 -5.64
N LEU A 483 1.80 -45.56 -4.38
CA LEU A 483 3.10 -45.02 -4.00
C LEU A 483 4.26 -45.72 -4.75
N MET A 484 4.19 -47.05 -4.90
CA MET A 484 5.15 -47.83 -5.69
C MET A 484 5.09 -47.55 -7.19
N GLU A 485 3.95 -47.14 -7.72
CA GLU A 485 3.86 -46.69 -9.13
C GLU A 485 4.53 -45.32 -9.32
N LEU A 486 4.39 -44.42 -8.35
CA LEU A 486 4.91 -43.06 -8.43
C LEU A 486 6.42 -42.98 -8.13
N ALA A 487 6.89 -43.74 -7.14
CA ALA A 487 8.28 -43.69 -6.66
C ALA A 487 8.79 -45.09 -6.27
N PRO A 488 9.06 -45.98 -7.25
CA PRO A 488 9.32 -47.41 -7.01
C PRO A 488 10.64 -47.75 -6.31
N MET A 489 11.58 -46.81 -6.20
CA MET A 489 12.96 -47.05 -5.71
C MET A 489 13.26 -46.31 -4.41
N GLU A 490 12.24 -45.83 -3.71
CA GLU A 490 12.41 -45.15 -2.43
C GLU A 490 12.24 -46.18 -1.28
N PRO A 491 13.27 -46.39 -0.43
CA PRO A 491 13.22 -47.41 0.62
C PRO A 491 12.11 -47.27 1.67
N ASN A 492 11.84 -46.06 2.17
CA ASN A 492 10.75 -45.78 3.11
C ASN A 492 9.39 -46.11 2.50
N PHE A 493 9.20 -45.82 1.22
CA PHE A 493 7.96 -46.14 0.53
C PHE A 493 7.80 -47.66 0.35
N MET A 494 8.90 -48.36 0.06
CA MET A 494 8.91 -49.82 0.01
C MET A 494 8.57 -50.44 1.36
N ASP A 495 9.08 -49.88 2.46
CA ASP A 495 8.76 -50.31 3.82
C ASP A 495 7.27 -50.11 4.13
N THR A 496 6.71 -48.92 3.86
CA THR A 496 5.27 -48.67 3.99
C THR A 496 4.44 -49.65 3.17
N HIS A 497 4.85 -49.95 1.94
CA HIS A 497 4.16 -50.93 1.10
C HIS A 497 4.27 -52.36 1.64
N ALA A 498 5.45 -52.77 2.10
CA ALA A 498 5.64 -54.06 2.75
C ALA A 498 4.77 -54.20 4.01
N TRP A 499 4.68 -53.14 4.81
CA TRP A 499 3.83 -53.11 6.00
C TRP A 499 2.34 -53.21 5.65
N ALA A 500 1.88 -52.50 4.64
CA ALA A 500 0.50 -52.61 4.15
C ALA A 500 0.18 -54.01 3.61
N LEU A 501 1.09 -54.62 2.84
CA LEU A 501 0.98 -56.01 2.36
C LEU A 501 0.91 -57.01 3.53
N TYR A 502 1.78 -56.84 4.52
CA TYR A 502 1.83 -57.65 5.74
C TYR A 502 0.49 -57.62 6.47
N LYS A 503 -0.05 -56.43 6.74
CA LYS A 503 -1.33 -56.27 7.42
C LYS A 503 -2.50 -56.83 6.63
N ASN A 504 -2.42 -56.82 5.29
CA ASN A 504 -3.39 -57.47 4.41
C ASN A 504 -3.18 -58.99 4.25
N GLY A 505 -2.21 -59.60 4.94
CA GLY A 505 -1.95 -61.04 4.91
C GLY A 505 -1.16 -61.52 3.69
N GLN A 506 -0.62 -60.62 2.88
CA GLN A 506 0.18 -60.91 1.67
C GLN A 506 1.67 -61.01 2.04
N TYR A 507 1.99 -61.99 2.89
CA TYR A 507 3.31 -62.09 3.51
C TYR A 507 4.47 -62.35 2.54
N PRO A 508 4.35 -63.20 1.51
CA PRO A 508 5.45 -63.41 0.55
C PRO A 508 5.84 -62.13 -0.18
N GLU A 509 4.86 -61.38 -0.67
CA GLU A 509 5.07 -60.11 -1.35
C GLU A 509 5.62 -59.06 -0.38
N ALA A 510 5.11 -59.02 0.86
CA ALA A 510 5.65 -58.14 1.90
C ALA A 510 7.14 -58.41 2.15
N LEU A 511 7.55 -59.68 2.19
CA LEU A 511 8.94 -60.07 2.39
C LEU A 511 9.83 -59.62 1.22
N ASP A 512 9.34 -59.71 -0.02
CA ASP A 512 10.08 -59.26 -1.20
C ASP A 512 10.34 -57.75 -1.16
N PHE A 513 9.35 -56.95 -0.78
CA PHE A 513 9.49 -55.48 -0.70
C PHE A 513 10.36 -55.04 0.49
N ILE A 514 10.15 -55.60 1.69
CA ILE A 514 10.99 -55.22 2.84
C ILE A 514 12.45 -55.62 2.64
N THR A 515 12.71 -56.75 1.98
CA THR A 515 14.08 -57.16 1.64
C THR A 515 14.73 -56.22 0.62
N GLN A 516 13.95 -55.68 -0.33
CA GLN A 516 14.44 -54.67 -1.27
C GLN A 516 14.71 -53.33 -0.57
N ALA A 517 13.82 -52.89 0.32
CA ALA A 517 14.03 -51.73 1.18
C ALA A 517 15.33 -51.89 1.99
N LEU A 518 15.44 -53.05 2.66
CA LEU A 518 16.62 -53.80 3.14
C LEU A 518 17.95 -53.47 2.43
N PHE A 519 17.91 -53.69 1.12
CA PHE A 519 19.08 -53.67 0.28
C PHE A 519 19.44 -52.27 -0.22
N GLN A 520 18.46 -51.38 -0.38
CA GLN A 520 18.65 -50.08 -1.03
C GLN A 520 19.10 -48.95 -0.08
N SER A 521 18.92 -49.08 1.24
CA SER A 521 19.44 -48.11 2.21
C SER A 521 20.57 -48.70 3.05
N GLU A 522 21.72 -48.02 3.10
CA GLU A 522 22.88 -48.41 3.91
C GLU A 522 22.69 -48.05 5.40
N ASN A 523 21.74 -47.17 5.73
CA ASN A 523 21.53 -46.65 7.08
C ASN A 523 20.03 -46.77 7.46
N GLN A 524 19.61 -48.02 7.63
CA GLN A 524 18.22 -48.42 7.91
C GLN A 524 17.82 -47.99 9.34
N GLY A 525 16.67 -47.35 9.48
CA GLY A 525 16.05 -47.16 10.80
C GLY A 525 15.66 -48.51 11.41
N PRO A 526 15.53 -48.61 12.75
CA PRO A 526 15.20 -49.86 13.42
C PRO A 526 13.84 -50.46 12.98
N ALA A 527 12.91 -49.61 12.54
CA ALA A 527 11.58 -50.02 12.06
C ALA A 527 11.63 -51.00 10.88
N PHE A 528 12.54 -50.82 9.92
CA PHE A 528 12.63 -51.70 8.75
C PHE A 528 13.00 -53.14 9.15
N TRP A 529 13.95 -53.28 10.07
CA TRP A 529 14.37 -54.58 10.59
C TRP A 529 13.28 -55.21 11.47
N GLU A 530 12.53 -54.39 12.18
CA GLU A 530 11.39 -54.84 12.96
C GLU A 530 10.26 -55.36 12.07
N HIS A 531 9.88 -54.61 11.03
CA HIS A 531 8.88 -55.05 10.05
C HIS A 531 9.32 -56.34 9.35
N ASP A 532 10.59 -56.47 8.92
CA ASP A 532 11.11 -57.71 8.34
C ASP A 532 10.98 -58.89 9.32
N GLY A 533 11.27 -58.66 10.60
CA GLY A 533 11.10 -59.68 11.63
C GLY A 533 9.64 -60.13 11.80
N ASP A 534 8.71 -59.17 11.87
CA ASP A 534 7.28 -59.42 12.03
C ASP A 534 6.69 -60.14 10.79
N ILE A 535 7.14 -59.76 9.58
CA ILE A 535 6.79 -60.41 8.32
C ILE A 535 7.29 -61.86 8.30
N ARG A 536 8.56 -62.09 8.63
CA ARG A 536 9.16 -63.45 8.67
C ARG A 536 8.46 -64.34 9.68
N LEU A 537 8.08 -63.80 10.83
CA LEU A 537 7.33 -64.54 11.83
C LEU A 537 5.97 -65.01 11.27
N ALA A 538 5.24 -64.13 10.58
CA ALA A 538 3.97 -64.51 9.95
C ALA A 538 4.15 -65.57 8.84
N MET A 539 5.30 -65.59 8.18
CA MET A 539 5.71 -66.67 7.27
C MET A 539 6.18 -67.96 7.94
N ARG A 540 6.18 -68.01 9.28
CA ARG A 540 6.69 -69.12 10.11
C ARG A 540 8.20 -69.33 9.99
N ASP A 541 8.94 -68.31 9.57
CA ASP A 541 10.40 -68.25 9.64
C ASP A 541 10.84 -67.63 10.97
N ALA A 542 10.65 -68.35 12.08
CA ALA A 542 10.99 -67.86 13.41
C ALA A 542 12.50 -67.58 13.57
N ALA A 543 13.34 -68.37 12.91
CA ALA A 543 14.79 -68.18 12.96
C ALA A 543 15.21 -66.88 12.26
N GLY A 544 14.65 -66.60 11.07
CA GLY A 544 14.85 -65.33 10.39
C GLY A 544 14.29 -64.15 11.18
N ALA A 545 13.09 -64.29 11.75
CA ALA A 545 12.47 -63.24 12.56
C ALA A 545 13.35 -62.79 13.74
N VAL A 546 13.91 -63.75 14.49
CA VAL A 546 14.83 -63.45 15.60
C VAL A 546 16.08 -62.72 15.14
N VAL A 547 16.64 -63.07 13.97
CA VAL A 547 17.81 -62.37 13.41
C VAL A 547 17.45 -60.93 13.06
N SER A 548 16.29 -60.70 12.45
CA SER A 548 15.85 -59.36 12.05
C SER A 548 15.55 -58.47 13.25
N TRP A 549 14.84 -58.96 14.27
CA TRP A 549 14.63 -58.20 15.51
C TRP A 549 15.95 -57.90 16.24
N GLN A 550 16.93 -58.82 16.22
CA GLN A 550 18.25 -58.54 16.79
C GLN A 550 18.96 -57.39 16.04
N ARG A 551 18.82 -57.33 14.72
CA ARG A 551 19.33 -56.19 13.92
C ARG A 551 18.56 -54.90 14.19
N ALA A 552 17.26 -54.98 14.44
CA ALA A 552 16.46 -53.82 14.85
C ALA A 552 17.00 -53.23 16.16
N ILE A 553 17.36 -54.07 17.15
CA ILE A 553 18.02 -53.62 18.40
C ILE A 553 19.38 -52.97 18.10
N GLU A 554 20.21 -53.59 17.24
CA GLU A 554 21.51 -53.04 16.85
C GLU A 554 21.38 -51.69 16.13
N ALA A 555 20.29 -51.49 15.39
CA ALA A 555 19.93 -50.25 14.72
C ALA A 555 19.26 -49.21 15.65
N GLY A 556 19.15 -49.49 16.96
CA GLY A 556 18.64 -48.55 17.97
C GLY A 556 17.15 -48.67 18.30
N GLY A 557 16.51 -49.78 17.92
CA GLY A 557 15.11 -50.07 18.28
C GLY A 557 14.93 -50.38 19.77
N ASP A 558 13.67 -50.40 20.22
CA ASP A 558 13.35 -50.67 21.63
C ASP A 558 13.73 -52.11 22.01
N ALA A 559 14.82 -52.23 22.76
CA ALA A 559 15.34 -53.51 23.19
C ALA A 559 14.36 -54.27 24.09
N ASP A 560 13.54 -53.60 24.91
CA ASP A 560 12.65 -54.28 25.85
C ASP A 560 11.48 -54.95 25.09
N GLU A 561 10.90 -54.24 24.11
CA GLU A 561 9.86 -54.79 23.24
C GLU A 561 10.41 -55.93 22.36
N LEU A 562 11.52 -55.68 21.67
CA LEU A 562 12.10 -56.63 20.72
C LEU A 562 12.63 -57.89 21.42
N ASN A 563 13.22 -57.77 22.62
CA ASN A 563 13.62 -58.95 23.41
C ASN A 563 12.43 -59.80 23.83
N THR A 564 11.27 -59.19 24.08
CA THR A 564 10.04 -59.92 24.37
C THR A 564 9.58 -60.73 23.16
N LYS A 565 9.61 -60.13 21.96
CA LYS A 565 9.33 -60.83 20.68
C LYS A 565 10.30 -61.99 20.46
N ILE A 566 11.60 -61.77 20.69
CA ILE A 566 12.66 -62.78 20.53
C ILE A 566 12.44 -63.97 21.48
N GLN A 567 12.25 -63.74 22.78
CA GLN A 567 12.09 -64.82 23.77
C GLN A 567 10.86 -65.69 23.51
N ALA A 568 9.78 -65.11 22.97
CA ALA A 568 8.57 -65.86 22.64
C ALA A 568 8.75 -66.83 21.45
N ASN A 569 9.80 -66.66 20.64
CA ASN A 569 10.00 -67.36 19.36
C ASN A 569 11.35 -68.09 19.26
N GLN A 570 12.00 -68.35 20.41
CA GLN A 570 13.25 -69.12 20.55
C GLN A 570 13.04 -70.64 20.66
#